data_AF-A0A2N1JMZ9-F1
#
_entry.id   AF-A0A2N1JMZ9-F1
#
_cell.length_a   1.000
_cell.length_b   1.000
_cell.length_c   1.000
_cell.angle_alpha   90.00
_cell.angle_beta   90.00
_cell.angle_gamma   90.00
#
_symmetry.space_group_name_H-M   'P 1'
#
loop_
_entity.id
_entity.type
_entity.pdbx_description
1 polymer ?
#
loop_
_entity_poly.entity_id
_entity_poly.type
_entity_poly.pdbx_seq_one_letter_code
_entity_poly.pdbx_strand_id
1 'polypeptide(L)'
;MGEISPAAGSQRPRLRATIITVAVVVAAVLIVVGLAAAQGRATAEPTAPPGPHTLELIEETLPPGLGFLGSDDAEALGGATDGDVMRWQTALQSAFHGDPNFGSPWISQDGTLFTIVWYGEPTDALRAHVSEAPSGLDVVIHSADFPPGELQELVARAMKPGLVPGVQLVLGAVENDASGIRLGLAEEPEKTLEEIGAAIADALGRPDVPVRVEVSGAVIPIGG
;
A
#
# COMPACT_ATOMS: atom_id res chain seq x y z
N MET A 1 66.69 24.90 -0.11
CA MET A 1 67.81 23.99 0.20
C MET A 1 67.56 23.40 1.57
N GLY A 2 67.47 22.07 1.68
CA GLY A 2 67.21 21.37 2.95
C GLY A 2 66.29 20.17 2.78
N GLU A 3 66.85 19.13 2.16
CA GLU A 3 66.58 17.69 2.14
C GLU A 3 65.23 17.04 2.53
N ILE A 4 65.00 15.98 1.76
CA ILE A 4 63.90 15.01 1.73
C ILE A 4 64.45 13.72 2.36
N SER A 5 63.76 13.09 3.33
CA SER A 5 63.41 11.65 3.27
C SER A 5 62.91 11.04 4.59
N PRO A 6 62.16 9.91 4.51
CA PRO A 6 61.13 9.49 5.47
C PRO A 6 61.53 8.25 6.28
N ALA A 7 60.75 7.91 7.31
CA ALA A 7 60.48 6.52 7.68
C ALA A 7 59.40 6.37 8.77
N ALA A 8 58.84 5.16 8.77
CA ALA A 8 58.15 4.44 9.83
C ALA A 8 56.63 4.69 9.99
N GLY A 9 55.89 3.80 9.34
CA GLY A 9 54.46 3.63 9.53
C GLY A 9 54.08 3.01 10.86
N SER A 10 52.80 3.16 11.18
CA SER A 10 52.07 2.28 12.08
C SER A 10 50.70 2.03 11.48
N GLN A 11 50.53 0.83 10.93
CA GLN A 11 49.24 0.26 10.60
C GLN A 11 48.52 -0.14 11.88
N ARG A 12 47.21 0.14 11.97
CA ARG A 12 46.14 -0.65 12.63
C ARG A 12 44.83 0.17 12.67
N PRO A 13 43.66 -0.45 12.79
CA PRO A 13 43.04 -1.40 11.87
C PRO A 13 41.71 -0.83 11.32
N ARG A 14 41.31 -1.32 10.14
CA ARG A 14 40.03 -0.99 9.48
C ARG A 14 38.86 -1.53 10.30
N LEU A 15 37.97 -0.65 10.77
CA LEU A 15 36.65 -1.02 11.27
C LEU A 15 35.80 -1.49 10.08
N ARG A 16 35.58 -2.80 10.02
CA ARG A 16 34.64 -3.45 9.11
C ARG A 16 33.24 -3.21 9.67
N ALA A 17 32.39 -2.48 8.94
CA ALA A 17 30.98 -2.38 9.23
C ALA A 17 30.32 -3.73 8.95
N THR A 18 29.72 -4.29 10.01
CA THR A 18 29.02 -5.56 10.04
C THR A 18 27.70 -5.45 9.28
N ILE A 19 27.59 -6.19 8.18
CA ILE A 19 26.33 -6.43 7.49
C ILE A 19 25.54 -7.42 8.34
N ILE A 20 24.41 -6.98 8.91
CA ILE A 20 23.47 -7.84 9.63
C ILE A 20 22.54 -8.44 8.57
N THR A 21 22.87 -9.64 8.11
CA THR A 21 21.98 -10.46 7.28
C THR A 21 20.96 -11.11 8.20
N VAL A 22 19.70 -10.64 8.17
CA VAL A 22 18.58 -11.31 8.83
C VAL A 22 18.19 -12.53 7.99
N ALA A 23 18.56 -13.71 8.46
CA ALA A 23 18.13 -14.98 7.89
C ALA A 23 16.75 -15.34 8.46
N VAL A 24 15.70 -15.25 7.63
CA VAL A 24 14.38 -15.77 7.96
C VAL A 24 14.37 -17.28 7.72
N VAL A 25 14.22 -18.03 8.80
CA VAL A 25 14.08 -19.50 8.80
C VAL A 25 12.61 -19.82 8.56
N VAL A 26 12.26 -20.24 7.34
CA VAL A 26 10.95 -20.85 7.06
C VAL A 26 11.07 -22.36 7.31
N ALA A 27 10.55 -22.79 8.46
CA ALA A 27 10.43 -24.20 8.81
C ALA A 27 9.09 -24.77 8.32
N ALA A 28 9.18 -25.99 7.83
CA ALA A 28 8.25 -26.69 6.95
C ALA A 28 7.09 -27.42 7.65
N VAL A 29 5.98 -27.53 6.91
CA VAL A 29 5.13 -28.72 6.68
C VAL A 29 4.23 -29.26 7.80
N LEU A 30 2.93 -29.35 7.48
CA LEU A 30 2.14 -30.57 7.71
C LEU A 30 1.26 -30.89 6.50
N ILE A 31 1.61 -31.99 5.83
CA ILE A 31 0.83 -32.71 4.82
C ILE A 31 -0.19 -33.59 5.55
N VAL A 32 -1.46 -33.53 5.18
CA VAL A 32 -2.43 -34.61 5.46
C VAL A 32 -2.94 -35.17 4.14
N VAL A 33 -2.35 -36.30 3.73
CA VAL A 33 -2.88 -37.17 2.67
C VAL A 33 -4.00 -38.00 3.28
N GLY A 34 -5.24 -37.73 2.87
CA GLY A 34 -6.40 -38.59 3.10
C GLY A 34 -6.76 -39.36 1.84
N LEU A 35 -6.07 -40.48 1.60
CA LEU A 35 -6.40 -41.43 0.54
C LEU A 35 -7.51 -42.37 1.04
N ALA A 36 -8.72 -42.26 0.49
CA ALA A 36 -9.77 -43.26 0.66
C ALA A 36 -10.35 -43.63 -0.70
N ALA A 37 -10.01 -44.83 -1.17
CA ALA A 37 -10.64 -45.49 -2.30
C ALA A 37 -11.73 -46.44 -1.79
N ALA A 38 -12.97 -46.31 -2.30
CA ALA A 38 -13.86 -47.45 -2.59
C ALA A 38 -15.20 -47.01 -3.23
N GLN A 39 -15.38 -47.40 -4.49
CA GLN A 39 -16.59 -47.99 -5.10
C GLN A 39 -17.93 -47.22 -5.09
N GLY A 40 -18.24 -46.63 -6.26
CA GLY A 40 -19.45 -46.89 -7.05
C GLY A 40 -20.86 -46.63 -6.47
N ARG A 41 -21.47 -45.51 -6.85
CA ARG A 41 -22.85 -45.42 -7.39
C ARG A 41 -23.20 -43.96 -7.72
N ALA A 42 -23.84 -43.75 -8.86
CA ALA A 42 -24.42 -42.47 -9.26
C ALA A 42 -25.57 -42.07 -8.33
N THR A 43 -25.56 -40.85 -7.78
CA THR A 43 -26.73 -39.98 -7.53
C THR A 43 -26.29 -38.66 -6.88
N ALA A 44 -26.76 -37.54 -7.46
CA ALA A 44 -26.84 -36.18 -6.91
C ALA A 44 -25.58 -35.56 -6.27
N GLU A 45 -24.96 -34.62 -7.00
CA GLU A 45 -23.94 -33.70 -6.51
C GLU A 45 -24.50 -32.85 -5.36
N PRO A 46 -23.96 -32.93 -4.12
CA PRO A 46 -24.35 -32.05 -3.04
C PRO A 46 -23.65 -30.70 -3.25
N THR A 47 -24.44 -29.64 -3.41
CA THR A 47 -23.98 -28.25 -3.33
C THR A 47 -23.20 -28.06 -2.04
N ALA A 48 -21.88 -27.88 -2.14
CA ALA A 48 -21.05 -27.49 -1.01
C ALA A 48 -21.48 -26.08 -0.56
N PRO A 49 -21.63 -25.82 0.75
CA PRO A 49 -21.80 -24.46 1.23
C PRO A 49 -20.54 -23.64 0.91
N PRO A 50 -20.67 -22.33 0.63
CA PRO A 50 -19.51 -21.46 0.46
C PRO A 50 -18.62 -21.56 1.70
N GLY A 51 -17.34 -21.83 1.49
CA GLY A 51 -16.34 -21.93 2.56
C GLY A 51 -16.18 -20.59 3.28
N PRO A 52 -15.71 -20.58 4.54
CA PRO A 52 -15.50 -19.36 5.29
C PRO A 52 -14.45 -18.48 4.57
N HIS A 53 -14.74 -17.19 4.40
CA HIS A 53 -13.74 -16.19 4.03
C HIS A 53 -12.59 -16.29 5.03
N THR A 54 -11.43 -16.77 4.58
CA THR A 54 -10.27 -16.90 5.45
C THR A 54 -9.62 -15.52 5.53
N LEU A 55 -9.58 -14.95 6.73
CA LEU A 55 -8.83 -13.74 7.04
C LEU A 55 -7.32 -14.09 6.97
N GLU A 56 -6.75 -14.19 5.78
CA GLU A 56 -5.30 -14.18 5.63
C GLU A 56 -4.81 -12.74 5.68
N LEU A 57 -4.00 -12.45 6.72
CA LEU A 57 -3.17 -11.26 6.78
C LEU A 57 -1.99 -11.52 5.82
N ILE A 58 -2.15 -11.12 4.56
CA ILE A 58 -1.09 -11.30 3.58
C ILE A 58 -0.20 -10.04 3.59
N GLU A 59 1.01 -10.16 4.14
CA GLU A 59 2.11 -9.22 3.88
C GLU A 59 2.63 -9.46 2.45
N GLU A 60 1.82 -9.14 1.43
CA GLU A 60 2.28 -9.15 0.05
C GLU A 60 2.70 -7.74 -0.37
N THR A 61 3.96 -7.57 -0.76
CA THR A 61 4.44 -6.37 -1.44
C THR A 61 3.68 -6.18 -2.75
N LEU A 62 2.80 -5.18 -2.79
CA LEU A 62 2.00 -4.82 -3.96
C LEU A 62 2.87 -4.38 -5.16
N PRO A 63 2.46 -4.68 -6.41
CA PRO A 63 3.12 -4.12 -7.58
C PRO A 63 2.85 -2.60 -7.69
N PRO A 64 3.84 -1.80 -8.11
CA PRO A 64 3.67 -0.38 -8.32
C PRO A 64 2.76 -0.12 -9.53
N GLY A 65 1.68 0.64 -9.35
CA GLY A 65 0.90 1.18 -10.47
C GLY A 65 -0.61 0.88 -10.49
N LEU A 66 -1.24 0.57 -9.37
CA LEU A 66 -2.71 0.62 -9.29
C LEU A 66 -3.16 2.08 -9.37
N GLY A 67 -3.43 2.52 -10.59
CA GLY A 67 -4.00 3.83 -10.90
C GLY A 67 -5.32 4.03 -10.17
N PHE A 68 -5.56 5.28 -9.79
CA PHE A 68 -6.85 5.75 -9.31
C PHE A 68 -7.89 5.37 -10.37
N LEU A 69 -8.85 4.49 -10.05
CA LEU A 69 -10.04 4.38 -10.86
C LEU A 69 -10.82 5.67 -10.63
N GLY A 70 -10.58 6.65 -11.51
CA GLY A 70 -11.51 7.74 -11.71
C GLY A 70 -12.87 7.14 -12.06
N SER A 71 -13.94 7.82 -11.67
CA SER A 71 -15.33 7.41 -11.91
C SER A 71 -15.68 7.12 -13.38
N ASP A 72 -14.79 7.44 -14.31
CA ASP A 72 -14.98 7.30 -15.75
C ASP A 72 -14.44 5.97 -16.33
N ASP A 73 -13.67 5.18 -15.56
CA ASP A 73 -13.09 3.89 -16.02
C ASP A 73 -13.95 2.65 -15.70
N ALA A 74 -15.11 2.86 -15.05
CA ALA A 74 -16.04 1.79 -14.69
C ALA A 74 -16.66 1.07 -15.91
N GLU A 75 -16.60 1.67 -17.10
CA GLU A 75 -17.22 1.14 -18.32
C GLU A 75 -16.28 0.20 -19.13
N ALA A 76 -14.97 0.22 -18.86
CA ALA A 76 -13.98 -0.58 -19.61
C ALA A 76 -13.66 -1.95 -18.96
N LEU A 77 -14.09 -2.16 -17.71
CA LEU A 77 -13.92 -3.41 -16.97
C LEU A 77 -15.11 -4.32 -17.27
N GLY A 78 -14.97 -5.18 -18.27
CA GLY A 78 -15.97 -6.17 -18.64
C GLY A 78 -16.31 -7.09 -17.47
N GLY A 79 -17.41 -6.77 -16.80
CA GLY A 79 -17.90 -7.49 -15.63
C GLY A 79 -18.38 -6.47 -14.62
N ALA A 80 -19.67 -6.09 -14.72
CA ALA A 80 -20.34 -5.33 -13.68
C ALA A 80 -19.88 -5.85 -12.31
N THR A 81 -19.24 -5.01 -11.51
CA THR A 81 -19.18 -5.26 -10.06
C THR A 81 -20.60 -5.59 -9.65
N ASP A 82 -20.82 -6.83 -9.24
CA ASP A 82 -22.13 -7.34 -8.87
C ASP A 82 -22.80 -6.32 -7.93
N GLY A 83 -24.10 -6.06 -8.11
CA GLY A 83 -24.80 -5.06 -7.31
C GLY A 83 -24.69 -5.33 -5.81
N ASP A 84 -24.43 -6.59 -5.44
CA ASP A 84 -24.15 -7.01 -4.08
C ASP A 84 -22.75 -6.59 -3.58
N VAL A 85 -21.72 -6.65 -4.44
CA VAL A 85 -20.35 -6.15 -4.15
C VAL A 85 -20.37 -4.65 -3.96
N MET A 86 -21.03 -3.90 -4.86
CA MET A 86 -21.13 -2.45 -4.71
C MET A 86 -21.88 -2.04 -3.44
N ARG A 87 -22.94 -2.76 -3.08
CA ARG A 87 -23.72 -2.49 -1.88
C ARG A 87 -22.92 -2.79 -0.61
N TRP A 88 -22.23 -3.93 -0.59
CA TRP A 88 -21.35 -4.31 0.51
C TRP A 88 -20.19 -3.31 0.67
N GLN A 89 -19.52 -2.92 -0.41
CA GLN A 89 -18.47 -1.90 -0.38
C GLN A 89 -19.00 -0.56 0.15
N THR A 90 -20.17 -0.13 -0.30
CA THR A 90 -20.80 1.11 0.18
C THR A 90 -21.09 1.04 1.67
N ALA A 91 -21.60 -0.10 2.17
CA ALA A 91 -21.85 -0.32 3.59
C ALA A 91 -20.56 -0.28 4.40
N LEU A 92 -19.50 -0.96 3.94
CA LEU A 92 -18.17 -0.93 4.54
C LEU A 92 -17.63 0.50 4.64
N GLN A 93 -17.62 1.25 3.54
CA GLN A 93 -17.13 2.63 3.52
C GLN A 93 -17.95 3.56 4.43
N SER A 94 -19.26 3.35 4.51
CA SER A 94 -20.12 4.12 5.41
C SER A 94 -19.88 3.77 6.88
N ALA A 95 -19.63 2.50 7.21
CA ALA A 95 -19.41 2.04 8.58
C ALA A 95 -18.11 2.57 9.18
N PHE A 96 -17.06 2.68 8.36
CA PHE A 96 -15.73 3.14 8.78
C PHE A 96 -15.39 4.55 8.30
N HIS A 97 -16.42 5.32 7.89
CA HIS A 97 -16.22 6.71 7.48
C HIS A 97 -15.63 7.53 8.64
N GLY A 98 -14.46 8.12 8.40
CA GLY A 98 -13.76 8.93 9.40
C GLY A 98 -12.97 8.13 10.45
N ASP A 99 -12.89 6.80 10.35
CA ASP A 99 -11.97 6.01 11.16
C ASP A 99 -10.53 6.29 10.71
N PRO A 100 -9.64 6.80 11.58
CA PRO A 100 -8.27 7.13 11.19
C PRO A 100 -7.42 5.90 10.80
N ASN A 101 -7.87 4.69 11.16
CA ASN A 101 -7.18 3.45 10.83
C ASN A 101 -7.62 2.84 9.50
N PHE A 102 -8.75 3.30 8.95
CA PHE A 102 -9.31 2.76 7.71
C PHE A 102 -8.75 3.51 6.50
N GLY A 103 -8.04 2.76 5.63
CA GLY A 103 -7.50 3.27 4.37
C GLY A 103 -8.50 3.18 3.22
N SER A 104 -8.13 3.71 2.07
CA SER A 104 -8.92 3.58 0.85
C SER A 104 -8.90 2.13 0.37
N PRO A 105 -10.03 1.41 0.35
CA PRO A 105 -10.05 0.06 -0.17
C PRO A 105 -9.99 0.08 -1.70
N TRP A 106 -9.51 -1.02 -2.30
CA TRP A 106 -9.56 -1.22 -3.75
C TRP A 106 -9.96 -2.64 -4.09
N ILE A 107 -10.38 -2.81 -5.33
CA ILE A 107 -10.68 -4.11 -5.92
C ILE A 107 -9.67 -4.40 -7.03
N SER A 108 -9.28 -5.65 -7.18
CA SER A 108 -8.43 -6.10 -8.28
C SER A 108 -9.12 -5.89 -9.63
N GLN A 109 -8.32 -5.81 -10.70
CA GLN A 109 -8.83 -5.54 -12.05
C GLN A 109 -9.82 -6.61 -12.55
N ASP A 110 -9.65 -7.84 -12.11
CA ASP A 110 -10.55 -8.96 -12.41
C ASP A 110 -11.78 -9.03 -11.48
N GLY A 111 -11.88 -8.13 -10.49
CA GLY A 111 -13.05 -8.01 -9.62
C GLY A 111 -13.16 -9.11 -8.55
N THR A 112 -12.14 -9.94 -8.37
CA THR A 112 -12.19 -11.12 -7.50
C THR A 112 -11.64 -10.86 -6.10
N LEU A 113 -10.73 -9.90 -5.95
CA LEU A 113 -10.04 -9.61 -4.70
C LEU A 113 -10.31 -8.17 -4.27
N PHE A 114 -10.87 -8.00 -3.08
CA PHE A 114 -11.07 -6.71 -2.42
C PHE A 114 -10.06 -6.57 -1.27
N THR A 115 -9.27 -5.50 -1.32
CA THR A 115 -8.29 -5.21 -0.27
C THR A 115 -8.76 -4.05 0.60
N ILE A 116 -8.73 -4.28 1.90
CA ILE A 116 -8.98 -3.28 2.93
C ILE A 116 -7.64 -2.93 3.57
N VAL A 117 -7.26 -1.64 3.54
CA VAL A 117 -6.09 -1.19 4.28
C VAL A 117 -6.49 -0.80 5.69
N TRP A 118 -5.77 -1.34 6.66
CA TRP A 118 -6.06 -1.12 8.08
C TRP A 118 -4.78 -0.90 8.87
N TYR A 119 -4.76 0.14 9.72
CA TYR A 119 -3.68 0.36 10.67
C TYR A 119 -3.97 -0.30 12.02
N GLY A 120 -3.00 -1.07 12.52
CA GLY A 120 -3.11 -1.77 13.80
C GLY A 120 -3.98 -3.04 13.71
N GLU A 121 -4.56 -3.44 14.84
CA GLU A 121 -5.35 -4.67 14.91
C GLU A 121 -6.76 -4.47 14.31
N PRO A 122 -7.22 -5.35 13.40
CA PRO A 122 -8.58 -5.31 12.89
C PRO A 122 -9.63 -5.48 13.99
N THR A 123 -10.58 -4.54 14.05
CA THR A 123 -11.66 -4.56 15.04
C THR A 123 -12.67 -5.69 14.78
N ASP A 124 -13.40 -6.11 15.80
CA ASP A 124 -14.48 -7.10 15.65
C ASP A 124 -15.56 -6.61 14.66
N ALA A 125 -15.82 -5.31 14.63
CA ALA A 125 -16.76 -4.70 13.68
C ALA A 125 -16.29 -4.85 12.23
N LEU A 126 -14.98 -4.67 11.98
CA LEU A 126 -14.39 -4.87 10.66
C LEU A 126 -14.43 -6.35 10.26
N ARG A 127 -14.05 -7.26 11.17
CA ARG A 127 -14.11 -8.71 10.93
C ARG A 127 -15.53 -9.18 10.62
N ALA A 128 -16.53 -8.63 11.31
CA ALA A 128 -17.94 -8.91 11.01
C ALA A 128 -18.32 -8.45 9.60
N HIS A 129 -17.97 -7.21 9.21
CA HIS A 129 -18.22 -6.73 7.85
C HIS A 129 -17.55 -7.59 6.77
N VAL A 130 -16.31 -8.02 7.00
CA VAL A 130 -15.58 -8.90 6.08
C VAL A 130 -16.26 -10.27 5.97
N SER A 131 -16.82 -10.80 7.06
CA SER A 131 -17.55 -12.07 7.03
C SER A 131 -18.88 -12.01 6.25
N GLU A 132 -19.39 -10.80 6.02
CA GLU A 132 -20.61 -10.54 5.23
C GLU A 132 -20.32 -10.25 3.75
N ALA A 133 -19.06 -10.41 3.31
CA ALA A 133 -18.69 -10.21 1.93
C ALA A 133 -19.48 -11.12 0.97
N PRO A 134 -19.82 -10.66 -0.24
CA PRO A 134 -20.50 -11.49 -1.23
C PRO A 134 -19.70 -12.74 -1.58
N SER A 135 -20.42 -13.83 -1.87
CA SER A 135 -19.79 -15.08 -2.30
C SER A 135 -19.00 -14.88 -3.61
N GLY A 136 -17.78 -15.43 -3.66
CA GLY A 136 -16.89 -15.28 -4.81
C GLY A 136 -16.04 -14.01 -4.80
N LEU A 137 -16.17 -13.16 -3.78
CA LEU A 137 -15.25 -12.07 -3.49
C LEU A 137 -14.28 -12.51 -2.38
N ASP A 138 -13.00 -12.56 -2.71
CA ASP A 138 -11.94 -12.71 -1.72
C ASP A 138 -11.68 -11.35 -1.07
N VAL A 139 -11.63 -11.30 0.26
CA VAL A 139 -11.41 -10.06 1.00
C VAL A 139 -10.20 -10.23 1.89
N VAL A 140 -9.22 -9.35 1.68
CA VAL A 140 -7.97 -9.33 2.46
C VAL A 140 -7.84 -8.03 3.22
N ILE A 141 -7.26 -8.12 4.42
CA ILE A 141 -6.92 -6.95 5.21
C ILE A 141 -5.40 -6.77 5.11
N HIS A 142 -4.99 -5.71 4.45
CA HIS A 142 -3.60 -5.31 4.35
C HIS A 142 -3.23 -4.42 5.53
N SER A 143 -2.19 -4.81 6.26
CA SER A 143 -1.70 -4.04 7.41
C SER A 143 -0.95 -2.81 6.92
N ALA A 144 -1.34 -1.64 7.38
CA ALA A 144 -0.63 -0.39 7.12
C ALA A 144 0.47 -0.15 8.16
N ASP A 145 1.60 0.39 7.71
CA ASP A 145 2.69 0.84 8.59
C ASP A 145 2.37 2.17 9.30
N PHE A 146 1.54 3.00 8.67
CA PHE A 146 1.13 4.31 9.18
C PHE A 146 -0.40 4.44 9.20
N PRO A 147 -0.97 5.23 10.12
CA PRO A 147 -2.41 5.48 10.14
C PRO A 147 -2.86 6.22 8.87
N PRO A 148 -3.79 5.67 8.06
CA PRO A 148 -4.24 6.32 6.83
C PRO A 148 -4.79 7.74 7.05
N GLY A 149 -5.51 7.98 8.15
CA GLY A 149 -6.02 9.30 8.50
C GLY A 149 -4.89 10.32 8.74
N GLU A 150 -3.80 9.89 9.37
CA GLU A 150 -2.62 10.74 9.57
C GLU A 150 -1.94 11.05 8.24
N LEU A 151 -1.80 10.06 7.35
CA LEU A 151 -1.22 10.29 6.01
C LEU A 151 -2.05 11.29 5.20
N GLN A 152 -3.39 11.24 5.29
CA GLN A 152 -4.27 12.22 4.65
C GLN A 152 -4.05 13.64 5.20
N GLU A 153 -3.87 13.79 6.52
CA GLU A 153 -3.53 15.07 7.14
C GLU A 153 -2.16 15.60 6.67
N LEU A 154 -1.17 14.71 6.54
CA LEU A 154 0.15 15.05 6.00
C LEU A 154 0.07 15.52 4.55
N VAL A 155 -0.71 14.85 3.69
CA VAL A 155 -0.97 15.31 2.33
C VAL A 155 -1.60 16.70 2.34
N ALA A 156 -2.65 16.93 3.13
CA ALA A 156 -3.32 18.22 3.21
C ALA A 156 -2.38 19.34 3.69
N ARG A 157 -1.44 19.03 4.59
CA ARG A 157 -0.39 19.96 5.03
C ARG A 157 0.67 20.18 3.96
N ALA A 158 1.08 19.12 3.25
CA ALA A 158 2.06 19.17 2.17
C ALA A 158 1.61 20.10 1.05
N MET A 159 0.33 20.02 0.68
CA MET A 159 -0.28 20.83 -0.37
C MET A 159 -0.44 22.33 -0.02
N LYS A 160 -0.08 22.75 1.19
CA LYS A 160 -0.09 24.18 1.54
C LYS A 160 1.06 24.91 0.82
N PRO A 161 0.80 26.06 0.19
CA PRO A 161 1.84 26.81 -0.51
C PRO A 161 3.01 27.16 0.40
N GLY A 162 4.22 27.06 -0.14
CA GLY A 162 5.44 27.54 0.52
C GLY A 162 5.98 26.64 1.64
N LEU A 163 5.52 25.38 1.74
CA LEU A 163 6.10 24.42 2.69
C LEU A 163 7.60 24.21 2.45
N VAL A 164 8.00 24.04 1.18
CA VAL A 164 9.40 24.00 0.75
C VAL A 164 9.62 25.11 -0.29
N PRO A 165 10.60 26.01 -0.10
CA PRO A 165 10.87 27.09 -1.05
C PRO A 165 11.21 26.55 -2.45
N GLY A 166 10.56 27.10 -3.47
CA GLY A 166 10.78 26.73 -4.87
C GLY A 166 10.07 25.45 -5.32
N VAL A 167 9.24 24.84 -4.47
CA VAL A 167 8.48 23.61 -4.79
C VAL A 167 7.00 23.96 -4.94
N GLN A 168 6.44 23.66 -6.11
CA GLN A 168 5.00 23.78 -6.37
C GLN A 168 4.38 22.40 -6.59
N LEU A 169 3.56 21.98 -5.63
CA LEU A 169 2.81 20.72 -5.70
C LEU A 169 1.46 20.95 -6.39
N VAL A 170 1.10 20.03 -7.28
CA VAL A 170 -0.18 20.03 -8.03
C VAL A 170 -1.07 18.85 -7.69
N LEU A 171 -0.48 17.79 -7.14
CA LEU A 171 -1.17 16.58 -6.74
C LEU A 171 -0.61 16.12 -5.39
N GLY A 172 -1.49 15.59 -4.54
CA GLY A 172 -1.10 14.92 -3.32
C GLY A 172 -2.07 13.78 -3.03
N ALA A 173 -1.53 12.61 -2.72
CA ALA A 173 -2.28 11.42 -2.39
C ALA A 173 -1.54 10.59 -1.34
N VAL A 174 -2.28 9.73 -0.65
CA VAL A 174 -1.72 8.66 0.17
C VAL A 174 -1.40 7.49 -0.77
N GLU A 175 -0.28 6.80 -0.56
CA GLU A 175 0.01 5.56 -1.28
C GLU A 175 -1.08 4.52 -0.96
N ASN A 176 -1.47 3.69 -1.93
CA ASN A 176 -2.63 2.81 -1.78
C ASN A 176 -2.49 1.84 -0.60
N ASP A 177 -1.27 1.39 -0.32
CA ASP A 177 -0.92 0.50 0.80
C ASP A 177 -0.70 1.23 2.14
N ALA A 178 -0.89 2.55 2.17
CA ALA A 178 -0.57 3.41 3.31
C ALA A 178 0.89 3.30 3.78
N SER A 179 1.82 3.00 2.87
CA SER A 179 3.26 3.02 3.14
C SER A 179 3.84 4.44 3.21
N GLY A 180 3.11 5.46 2.77
CA GLY A 180 3.55 6.85 2.77
C GLY A 180 2.65 7.76 1.95
N ILE A 181 3.22 8.87 1.47
CA ILE A 181 2.50 9.85 0.63
C ILE A 181 3.18 10.04 -0.71
N ARG A 182 2.37 10.30 -1.74
CA ARG A 182 2.80 10.63 -3.10
C ARG A 182 2.44 12.07 -3.44
N LEU A 183 3.41 12.81 -3.94
CA LEU A 183 3.26 14.23 -4.28
C LEU A 183 3.70 14.49 -5.73
N GLY A 184 2.86 15.17 -6.49
CA GLY A 184 3.13 15.56 -7.87
C GLY A 184 3.59 17.01 -7.98
N LEU A 185 4.67 17.26 -8.71
CA LEU A 185 5.19 18.58 -9.04
C LEU A 185 4.59 19.10 -10.35
N ALA A 186 4.40 20.41 -10.43
CA ALA A 186 3.98 21.08 -11.66
C ALA A 186 5.05 21.02 -12.77
N GLU A 187 6.32 21.14 -12.36
CA GLU A 187 7.47 21.33 -13.23
C GLU A 187 8.66 20.53 -12.73
N GLU A 188 9.62 20.29 -13.62
CA GLU A 188 10.87 19.62 -13.27
C GLU A 188 11.71 20.53 -12.34
N PRO A 189 12.09 20.05 -11.14
CA PRO A 189 12.82 20.85 -10.18
C PRO A 189 14.33 20.88 -10.44
N GLU A 190 15.02 21.86 -9.85
CA GLU A 190 16.49 21.93 -9.89
C GLU A 190 17.17 20.87 -8.99
N LYS A 191 16.47 20.41 -7.94
CA LYS A 191 16.92 19.38 -6.99
C LYS A 191 16.42 18.00 -7.41
N THR A 192 16.99 16.93 -6.86
CA THR A 192 16.44 15.59 -7.16
C THR A 192 15.08 15.41 -6.47
N LEU A 193 14.25 14.51 -7.03
CA LEU A 193 12.94 14.21 -6.47
C LEU A 193 13.03 13.65 -5.05
N GLU A 194 14.07 12.85 -4.78
CA GLU A 194 14.36 12.28 -3.45
C GLU A 194 14.74 13.38 -2.45
N GLU A 195 15.56 14.35 -2.85
CA GLU A 195 15.94 15.49 -1.99
C GLU A 195 14.72 16.35 -1.64
N ILE A 196 13.80 16.53 -2.59
CA ILE A 196 12.55 17.25 -2.36
C ILE A 196 11.64 16.46 -1.42
N GLY A 197 11.50 15.15 -1.64
CA GLY A 197 10.72 14.28 -0.76
C GLY A 197 11.22 14.35 0.69
N ALA A 198 12.53 14.24 0.90
CA ALA A 198 13.15 14.39 2.22
C ALA A 198 12.89 15.77 2.83
N ALA A 199 13.07 16.85 2.06
CA ALA A 199 12.83 18.21 2.53
C ALA A 199 11.36 18.44 2.93
N ILE A 200 10.41 17.84 2.22
CA ILE A 200 8.98 17.89 2.56
C ILE A 200 8.72 17.10 3.84
N ALA A 201 9.24 15.88 3.96
CA ALA A 201 9.09 15.05 5.16
C ALA A 201 9.61 15.75 6.42
N ASP A 202 10.78 16.38 6.32
CA ASP A 202 11.38 17.20 7.37
C ASP A 202 10.50 18.41 7.73
N ALA A 203 10.02 19.15 6.72
CA ALA A 203 9.16 20.31 6.93
C ALA A 203 7.80 19.94 7.54
N LEU A 204 7.31 18.72 7.31
CA LEU A 204 6.11 18.17 7.94
C LEU A 204 6.37 17.68 9.38
N GLY A 205 7.63 17.53 9.79
CA GLY A 205 8.02 16.98 11.08
C GLY A 205 7.86 15.46 11.17
N ARG A 206 7.85 14.77 10.02
CA ARG A 206 7.70 13.31 9.90
C ARG A 206 8.76 12.73 8.95
N PRO A 207 10.06 12.81 9.31
CA PRO A 207 11.14 12.25 8.50
C PRO A 207 11.09 10.73 8.37
N ASP A 208 10.29 10.08 9.21
CA ASP A 208 10.03 8.64 9.20
C ASP A 208 9.01 8.23 8.13
N VAL A 209 8.16 9.14 7.64
CA VAL A 209 7.15 8.83 6.61
C VAL A 209 7.78 8.96 5.23
N PRO A 210 7.74 7.90 4.39
CA PRO A 210 8.16 7.99 3.00
C PRO A 210 7.36 9.02 2.20
N VAL A 211 8.07 9.92 1.52
CA VAL A 211 7.49 10.91 0.59
C VAL A 211 8.03 10.64 -0.80
N ARG A 212 7.19 10.07 -1.67
CA ARG A 212 7.52 9.88 -3.08
C ARG A 212 7.10 11.13 -3.86
N VAL A 213 8.04 11.70 -4.61
CA VAL A 213 7.79 12.87 -5.45
C VAL A 213 7.90 12.47 -6.91
N GLU A 214 6.96 12.93 -7.74
CA GLU A 214 6.95 12.70 -9.18
C GLU A 214 6.66 14.01 -9.93
N VAL A 215 7.07 14.09 -11.19
CA VAL A 215 6.71 15.21 -12.07
C VAL A 215 5.41 14.84 -12.75
N SER A 216 4.31 15.51 -12.41
CA SER A 216 3.03 15.30 -13.08
C SER A 216 3.10 15.97 -14.45
N GLY A 217 3.11 15.15 -15.51
CA GLY A 217 3.22 15.66 -16.88
C GLY A 217 2.16 16.72 -17.23
N ALA A 218 2.62 17.80 -17.87
CA ALA A 218 1.89 18.94 -18.43
C ALA A 218 0.46 19.18 -17.90
N VAL A 219 0.32 20.11 -16.96
CA VAL A 219 -0.93 20.84 -16.73
C VAL A 219 -1.34 21.47 -18.06
N ILE A 220 -2.37 20.93 -18.73
CA ILE A 220 -2.94 21.58 -19.91
C ILE A 220 -3.59 22.88 -19.43
N PRO A 221 -3.12 24.07 -19.85
CA PRO A 221 -3.78 25.30 -19.48
C PRO A 221 -5.16 25.33 -20.13
N ILE A 222 -6.21 25.36 -19.30
CA ILE A 222 -7.57 25.66 -19.77
C ILE A 222 -7.59 27.18 -20.04
N GLY A 223 -7.23 27.56 -21.26
CA GLY A 223 -7.35 28.95 -21.72
C GLY A 223 -8.80 29.40 -21.71
N GLY A 224 -9.05 30.55 -21.09
CA GLY A 224 -10.34 31.25 -21.12
C GLY A 224 -10.62 31.97 -22.43
#